data_AF-A0A7X3M3B9-F1
#
_entry.id   AF-A0A7X3M3B9-F1
#
_cell.length_a   1.000
_cell.length_b   1.000
_cell.length_c   1.000
_cell.angle_alpha   90.00
_cell.angle_beta   90.00
_cell.angle_gamma   90.00
#
_symmetry.space_group_name_H-M   'P 1'
#
loop_
_entity.id
_entity.type
_entity.pdbx_description
1 polymer ?
#
loop_
_entity_poly.entity_id
_entity_poly.type
_entity_poly.pdbx_seq_one_letter_code
_entity_poly.pdbx_strand_id
1 'polypeptide(L)'
;MPEYCFYKKGNQIVALRKSDNVRATLLTRQGFEKQFEEVSAADEKAALSRFDDIRKEKRIDQHNFRAGAITMPFIGVLTAITSLFFRKK
;
A
#
# COMPACT_ATOMS: atom_id res chain seq x y z
N MET A 1 -17.41 -12.60 -1.75
CA MET A 1 -16.48 -12.76 -0.60
C MET A 1 -16.51 -11.48 0.21
N PRO A 2 -16.50 -11.55 1.55
CA PRO A 2 -16.52 -10.37 2.41
C PRO A 2 -15.24 -9.54 2.31
N GLU A 3 -15.39 -8.23 2.45
CA GLU A 3 -14.28 -7.28 2.57
C GLU A 3 -13.87 -7.12 4.03
N TYR A 4 -12.56 -7.10 4.27
CA TYR A 4 -11.94 -6.89 5.56
C TYR A 4 -11.06 -5.65 5.54
N CYS A 5 -11.14 -4.88 6.63
CA CYS A 5 -10.22 -3.81 6.97
C CYS A 5 -9.43 -4.20 8.22
N PHE A 6 -8.31 -3.53 8.45
CA PHE A 6 -7.41 -3.88 9.55
C PHE A 6 -7.29 -2.74 10.55
N TYR A 7 -7.19 -3.12 11.82
CA TYR A 7 -7.00 -2.21 12.94
C TYR A 7 -5.75 -2.63 13.70
N LYS A 8 -4.88 -1.68 14.04
CA LYS A 8 -3.61 -1.95 14.69
C LYS A 8 -3.46 -1.16 15.98
N LYS A 9 -2.91 -1.80 17.00
CA LYS A 9 -2.47 -1.17 18.26
C LYS A 9 -1.17 -1.82 18.71
N GLY A 10 -0.07 -1.09 18.63
CA GLY A 10 1.27 -1.66 18.86
C GLY A 10 1.56 -2.83 17.92
N ASN A 11 1.77 -4.02 18.47
CA ASN A 11 2.02 -5.25 17.69
C ASN A 11 0.74 -6.05 17.39
N GLN A 12 -0.41 -5.67 17.93
CA GLN A 12 -1.67 -6.34 17.70
C GLN A 12 -2.32 -5.83 16.43
N ILE A 13 -2.80 -6.75 15.60
CA ILE A 13 -3.58 -6.47 14.38
C ILE A 13 -4.87 -7.28 14.45
N VAL A 14 -5.98 -6.63 14.15
CA VAL A 14 -7.31 -7.24 14.09
C VAL A 14 -7.84 -7.06 12.66
N ALA A 15 -8.22 -8.16 12.03
CA ALA A 15 -9.02 -8.12 10.82
C ALA A 15 -10.49 -7.96 11.21
N LEU A 16 -11.17 -7.02 10.59
CA LEU A 16 -12.58 -6.77 10.83
C LEU A 16 -13.32 -6.65 9.52
N ARG A 17 -14.47 -7.32 9.40
CA ARG A 17 -15.33 -7.17 8.24
C ARG A 17 -15.75 -5.71 8.11
N LYS A 18 -15.62 -5.15 6.92
CA LYS A 18 -15.89 -3.73 6.65
C LYS A 18 -17.32 -3.30 6.98
N SER A 19 -18.28 -4.23 6.91
CA SER A 19 -19.68 -4.00 7.28
C SER A 19 -19.91 -3.89 8.79
N ASP A 20 -18.95 -4.28 9.64
CA ASP A 20 -19.09 -4.31 11.09
C ASP A 20 -18.72 -2.96 11.73
N ASN A 21 -19.62 -1.99 11.58
CA ASN A 21 -19.43 -0.64 12.10
C ASN A 21 -19.39 -0.56 13.63
N VAL A 22 -20.03 -1.52 14.32
CA VAL A 22 -20.09 -1.57 15.79
C VAL A 22 -18.72 -1.94 16.36
N ARG A 23 -18.13 -3.05 15.88
CA ARG A 23 -16.77 -3.44 16.29
C ARG A 23 -15.72 -2.42 15.83
N ALA A 24 -15.92 -1.80 14.66
CA ALA A 24 -15.03 -0.74 14.18
C ALA A 24 -14.96 0.42 15.18
N THR A 25 -16.12 0.92 15.61
CA THR A 25 -16.21 2.01 16.61
C THR A 25 -15.57 1.60 17.94
N LEU A 26 -15.79 0.36 18.39
CA LEU A 26 -15.19 -0.16 19.61
C LEU A 26 -13.65 -0.19 19.54
N LEU A 27 -13.09 -0.70 18.44
CA LEU A 27 -11.65 -0.75 18.23
C LEU A 27 -11.03 0.65 18.22
N THR A 28 -11.65 1.60 17.54
CA THR A 28 -11.20 3.00 17.56
C THR A 28 -11.21 3.59 18.97
N ARG A 29 -12.28 3.36 19.76
CA ARG A 29 -12.35 3.81 21.16
C ARG A 29 -11.30 3.15 22.05
N GLN A 30 -10.92 1.91 21.75
CA GLN A 30 -9.84 1.19 22.43
C GLN A 30 -8.44 1.66 22.01
N GLY A 31 -8.33 2.62 21.09
CA GLY A 31 -7.07 3.18 20.61
C GLY A 31 -6.42 2.33 19.51
N PHE A 32 -7.19 1.52 18.79
CA PHE A 32 -6.71 0.92 17.55
C PHE A 32 -6.84 1.89 16.39
N GLU A 33 -5.82 1.95 15.55
CA GLU A 33 -5.77 2.76 14.35
C GLU A 33 -6.16 1.94 13.13
N LYS A 34 -7.12 2.44 12.34
CA LYS A 34 -7.49 1.82 11.07
C LYS A 34 -6.30 1.91 10.10
N GLN A 35 -5.93 0.78 9.52
CA GLN A 35 -4.91 0.68 8.48
C GLN A 35 -5.52 0.96 7.11
N PHE A 36 -4.70 1.39 6.15
CA PHE A 36 -5.16 1.74 4.80
C PHE A 36 -5.51 0.52 3.95
N GLU A 37 -4.92 -0.64 4.26
CA GLU A 37 -5.15 -1.88 3.53
C GLU A 37 -6.57 -2.40 3.76
N GLU A 38 -7.19 -2.85 2.67
CA GLU A 38 -8.45 -3.60 2.68
C GLU A 38 -8.28 -4.81 1.74
N VAL A 39 -8.83 -5.96 2.11
CA VAL A 39 -8.72 -7.19 1.31
C VAL A 39 -10.05 -7.94 1.27
N SER A 40 -10.30 -8.63 0.16
CA SER A 40 -11.38 -9.61 0.06
C SER A 40 -10.84 -10.99 0.43
N ALA A 41 -11.47 -11.65 1.41
CA ALA A 41 -11.03 -12.95 1.93
C ALA A 41 -12.23 -13.81 2.35
N ALA A 42 -12.01 -15.11 2.51
CA ALA A 42 -13.07 -16.02 2.97
C ALA A 42 -13.43 -15.79 4.45
N ASP A 43 -12.42 -15.49 5.27
CA ASP A 43 -12.54 -15.30 6.72
C ASP A 43 -11.45 -14.35 7.26
N GLU A 44 -11.50 -14.04 8.57
CA GLU A 44 -10.56 -13.15 9.25
C GLU A 44 -9.11 -13.67 9.21
N LYS A 45 -8.90 -14.99 9.28
CA LYS A 45 -7.55 -15.59 9.27
C LYS A 45 -6.91 -15.46 7.88
N ALA A 46 -7.68 -15.73 6.83
CA ALA A 46 -7.26 -15.53 5.45
C ALA A 46 -6.98 -14.04 5.17
N ALA A 47 -7.79 -13.14 5.72
CA ALA A 47 -7.55 -11.69 5.61
C ALA A 47 -6.23 -11.28 6.28
N LEU A 48 -5.95 -11.77 7.49
CA LEU A 48 -4.68 -11.50 8.20
C LEU A 48 -3.48 -12.04 7.43
N SER A 49 -3.57 -13.26 6.87
CA SER A 49 -2.48 -13.82 6.04
C SER A 49 -2.19 -12.91 4.84
N ARG A 50 -3.23 -12.46 4.12
CA ARG A 50 -3.06 -11.55 2.97
C ARG A 50 -2.50 -10.20 3.39
N PHE A 51 -2.89 -9.69 4.55
CA PHE A 51 -2.33 -8.45 5.10
C PHE A 51 -0.84 -8.58 5.41
N ASP A 52 -0.42 -9.70 6.01
CA ASP A 52 0.99 -9.96 6.29
C ASP A 52 1.82 -10.07 5.02
N ASP A 53 1.30 -10.72 3.98
CA ASP A 53 1.93 -10.78 2.66
C ASP A 53 2.12 -9.39 2.06
N ILE A 54 1.07 -8.55 2.05
CA ILE A 54 1.13 -7.16 1.58
C ILE A 54 2.17 -6.34 2.36
N ARG A 55 2.25 -6.51 3.69
CA ARG A 55 3.23 -5.80 4.50
C ARG A 55 4.66 -6.26 4.27
N LYS A 56 4.88 -7.54 3.97
CA LYS A 56 6.20 -8.06 3.58
C LYS A 56 6.63 -7.47 2.24
N GLU A 57 5.74 -7.47 1.24
CA GLU A 57 5.97 -6.83 -0.06
C GLU A 57 6.35 -5.35 0.10
N LYS A 58 5.56 -4.57 0.87
CA LYS A 58 5.88 -3.16 1.15
C LYS A 58 7.23 -2.95 1.83
N ARG A 59 7.63 -3.84 2.75
CA ARG A 59 8.95 -3.75 3.40
C ARG A 59 10.08 -4.05 2.41
N ILE A 60 9.89 -5.02 1.52
CA ILE A 60 10.83 -5.33 0.45
C ILE A 60 10.93 -4.13 -0.50
N ASP A 61 9.80 -3.53 -0.89
CA ASP A 61 9.79 -2.33 -1.75
C ASP A 61 10.48 -1.14 -1.08
N GLN A 62 10.23 -0.89 0.20
CA GLN A 62 10.92 0.16 0.96
C GLN A 62 12.41 -0.13 1.09
N HIS A 63 12.79 -1.39 1.32
CA HIS A 63 14.19 -1.79 1.37
C HIS A 63 14.85 -1.63 -0.01
N ASN A 64 14.17 -2.01 -1.08
CA ASN A 64 14.62 -1.84 -2.46
C ASN A 64 14.70 -0.36 -2.85
N PHE A 65 13.77 0.49 -2.41
CA PHE A 65 13.84 1.94 -2.61
C PHE A 65 15.00 2.57 -1.83
N ARG A 66 15.23 2.15 -0.58
CA ARG A 66 16.35 2.61 0.24
C ARG A 66 17.70 2.08 -0.23
N ALA A 67 17.76 0.84 -0.71
CA ALA A 67 18.92 0.24 -1.34
C ALA A 67 19.10 0.73 -2.79
N GLY A 68 18.06 1.33 -3.37
CA GLY A 68 17.88 1.65 -4.79
C GLY A 68 17.93 3.14 -5.09
N ALA A 69 18.88 3.87 -4.50
CA ALA A 69 19.53 4.98 -5.22
C ALA A 69 20.29 4.49 -6.48
N ILE A 70 20.18 3.21 -6.87
CA ILE A 70 20.92 2.60 -7.99
C ILE A 70 20.00 1.95 -9.05
N THR A 71 18.69 1.73 -8.83
CA THR A 71 17.84 1.09 -9.85
C THR A 71 16.48 1.77 -10.02
N MET A 72 16.51 3.00 -10.52
CA MET A 72 15.40 3.57 -11.29
C MET A 72 15.54 3.09 -12.74
N PRO A 73 14.56 2.39 -13.35
CA PRO A 73 14.47 2.37 -14.81
C PRO A 73 14.07 3.78 -15.22
N PHE A 74 14.93 4.43 -16.02
CA PHE A 74 14.69 5.75 -16.62
C PHE A 74 13.27 5.82 -17.22
N ILE A 75 12.36 6.56 -16.57
CA ILE A 75 11.17 7.06 -17.25
C ILE A 75 11.65 8.25 -18.09
N GLY A 76 11.83 7.98 -19.38
CA GLY A 76 12.35 8.93 -20.35
C GLY A 76 11.52 10.19 -20.44
N VAL A 77 12.13 11.32 -20.07
CA VAL A 77 11.72 12.62 -20.58
C VAL A 77 12.57 12.88 -21.82
N LEU A 78 12.06 12.47 -22.98
CA LEU A 78 12.62 12.93 -24.26
C LEU A 78 12.16 14.38 -24.45
N THR A 79 12.88 15.34 -23.85
CA THR A 79 12.78 16.73 -24.27
C THR A 79 13.25 16.81 -25.71
N ALA A 80 12.31 16.93 -26.64
CA ALA A 80 12.56 17.20 -28.04
C ALA A 80 13.24 18.58 -28.18
N ILE A 81 14.57 18.59 -28.15
CA ILE A 81 15.37 19.78 -28.40
C ILE A 81 15.52 19.92 -29.92
N THR A 82 14.90 20.98 -30.43
CA THR A 82 15.21 21.76 -31.65
C THR A 82 14.75 21.25 -33.03
N SER A 83 13.53 21.63 -33.41
CA SER A 83 13.26 22.10 -34.78
C SER A 83 13.83 23.51 -34.96
N LEU A 84 15.14 23.63 -35.15
CA LEU A 84 15.72 24.84 -35.74
C LEU A 84 17.02 24.53 -36.48
N PHE A 85 16.97 23.55 -37.39
CA PHE A 85 17.96 23.47 -38.46
C PHE A 85 17.79 24.66 -39.40
N PHE A 86 18.66 25.65 -39.20
CA PHE A 86 19.27 26.53 -40.19
C PHE A 86 18.36 27.22 -41.22
N ARG A 87 18.06 28.48 -40.92
CA ARG A 87 17.84 29.55 -41.89
C ARG A 87 19.14 29.88 -42.63
N LYS A 88 19.20 29.66 -43.94
CA LYS A 88 19.79 30.59 -44.95
C LYS A 88 19.73 30.01 -46.38
N LYS A 89 18.90 30.61 -47.23
CA LYS A 89 19.34 31.18 -48.50
C LYS A 89 18.52 32.42 -48.77
#